data_AF-A0A0L1JUY0-F1
#
_entry.id   AF-A0A0L1JUY0-F1
#
_cell.length_a   1.000
_cell.length_b   1.000
_cell.length_c   1.000
_cell.angle_alpha   90.00
_cell.angle_beta   90.00
_cell.angle_gamma   90.00
#
_symmetry.space_group_name_H-M   'P 1'
#
loop_
_entity.id
_entity.type
_entity.pdbx_description
1 polymer ?
#
loop_
_entity_poly.entity_id
_entity_poly.type
_entity_poly.pdbx_seq_one_letter_code
_entity_poly.pdbx_strand_id
1 'polypeptide(L)' 'MIETALLALGLVLIVEGLVYALAPSLVEQLLEALRTLPLDQRRLMGLVALASGVALVWIATA' A
#
# COMPACT_ATOMS: atom_id res chain seq x y z
N MET A 1 19.98 2.85 11.46
CA MET A 1 18.98 1.89 11.98
C MET A 1 17.66 2.61 12.28
N ILE A 2 17.60 3.51 13.29
CA ILE A 2 16.37 4.27 13.60
C ILE A 2 16.01 5.27 12.49
N GLU A 3 16.99 5.97 11.92
CA GLU A 3 16.79 6.94 10.83
C GLU A 3 16.08 6.33 9.61
N THR A 4 16.50 5.15 9.18
CA THR A 4 15.91 4.44 8.04
C THR A 4 14.46 4.03 8.31
N ALA A 5 14.14 3.65 9.55
CA ALA A 5 12.77 3.34 9.95
C ALA A 5 11.88 4.59 9.96
N LEU A 6 12.39 5.73 10.46
CA LEU A 6 11.69 7.01 10.42
C LEU A 6 11.46 7.48 8.98
N LEU A 7 12.45 7.31 8.10
CA LEU A 7 12.31 7.63 6.67
C LEU A 7 11.24 6.78 6.00
N ALA A 8 11.29 5.45 6.17
CA ALA A 8 10.29 4.54 5.60
C ALA A 8 8.87 4.87 6.10
N LEU A 9 8.71 5.11 7.40
CA LEU A 9 7.43 5.50 7.99
C LEU A 9 6.96 6.85 7.45
N GLY A 10 7.84 7.85 7.37
CA GLY A 10 7.54 9.18 6.83
C GLY A 10 7.07 9.12 5.39
N LEU A 11 7.75 8.34 4.53
CA LEU A 11 7.36 8.15 3.14
C LEU A 11 5.98 7.49 3.02
N VAL A 12 5.70 6.46 3.82
CA VAL A 12 4.36 5.82 3.85
C VAL A 12 3.29 6.84 4.23
N LEU A 13 3.50 7.64 5.28
CA LEU A 13 2.55 8.66 5.72
C LEU A 13 2.34 9.76 4.66
N ILE A 14 3.40 10.18 3.96
CA ILE A 14 3.28 11.17 2.88
C ILE A 14 2.44 10.60 1.75
N VAL A 15 2.76 9.39 1.26
CA VAL A 15 2.06 8.78 0.13
C VAL A 15 0.59 8.52 0.47
N GLU A 16 0.31 7.90 1.62
CA GLU A 16 -1.05 7.66 2.10
C GLU A 16 -1.82 8.98 2.31
N GLY A 17 -1.19 9.95 2.99
CA GLY A 17 -1.77 11.27 3.27
C GLY A 17 -2.12 12.04 1.99
N LEU A 18 -1.31 11.94 0.95
CA LEU A 18 -1.59 12.56 -0.35
C LEU A 18 -2.82 11.96 -1.01
N VAL A 19 -3.00 10.64 -0.94
CA VAL A 19 -4.21 9.99 -1.48
C VAL A 19 -5.45 10.53 -0.75
N TYR A 20 -5.42 10.63 0.58
CA TYR A 20 -6.54 11.18 1.35
C TYR A 20 -6.78 12.67 1.08
N ALA A 21 -5.72 13.47 0.94
CA ALA A 21 -5.83 14.92 0.78
C ALA A 21 -6.22 15.35 -0.64
N LEU A 22 -5.70 14.67 -1.67
CA LEU A 22 -5.88 15.07 -3.08
C LEU A 22 -7.04 14.34 -3.75
N ALA A 23 -7.32 13.09 -3.36
CA ALA A 23 -8.30 12.25 -4.03
C ALA A 23 -9.08 11.35 -3.05
N PRO A 24 -9.79 11.93 -2.06
CA PRO A 24 -10.55 11.16 -1.08
C PRO A 24 -11.61 10.24 -1.73
N SER A 25 -12.20 10.65 -2.85
CA SER A 25 -13.19 9.85 -3.58
C SER A 25 -12.60 8.58 -4.21
N LEU A 26 -11.29 8.53 -4.49
CA LEU A 26 -10.64 7.30 -4.97
C LEU A 26 -10.58 6.25 -3.87
N VAL A 27 -10.36 6.68 -2.61
CA VAL A 27 -10.35 5.78 -1.46
C VAL A 27 -11.73 5.15 -1.28
N GLU A 28 -12.79 5.94 -1.34
CA GLU A 28 -14.17 5.45 -1.22
C GLU A 28 -14.49 4.42 -2.32
N GLN A 29 -14.16 4.74 -3.58
CA GLN A 29 -14.35 3.83 -4.72
C GLN A 29 -13.53 2.53 -4.58
N LEU A 30 -12.28 2.62 -4.11
CA LEU A 30 -11.44 1.46 -3.86
C LEU A 30 -12.05 0.57 -2.77
N LEU A 31 -12.54 1.17 -1.68
CA LEU A 31 -13.19 0.44 -0.59
C LEU A 31 -14.49 -0.21 -1.04
N GLU A 32 -15.30 0.45 -1.86
CA GLU A 32 -16.50 -0.15 -2.45
C GLU A 32 -16.13 -1.33 -3.35
N ALA A 33 -15.15 -1.17 -4.24
CA ALA A 33 -14.67 -2.25 -5.09
C ALA A 33 -14.16 -3.44 -4.26
N LEU A 34 -13.34 -3.19 -3.23
CA LEU A 34 -12.87 -4.21 -2.31
C LEU A 34 -14.03 -4.90 -1.59
N ARG A 35 -15.08 -4.17 -1.20
CA ARG A 35 -16.26 -4.73 -0.53
C ARG A 35 -17.05 -5.70 -1.42
N THR A 36 -16.97 -5.57 -2.74
CA THR A 36 -17.62 -6.51 -3.67
C THR A 36 -16.87 -7.84 -3.81
N LEU A 37 -15.57 -7.87 -3.47
CA LEU A 37 -14.75 -9.07 -3.61
C LEU A 37 -15.00 -10.08 -2.48
N PRO A 38 -15.02 -11.40 -2.75
CA PRO A 38 -14.98 -12.44 -1.72
C PRO A 38 -13.67 -12.40 -0.93
N LEU A 39 -13.70 -12.94 0.30
CA LEU A 39 -12.58 -12.85 1.25
C LEU A 39 -11.27 -13.42 0.69
N ASP A 40 -11.34 -14.54 -0.03
CA ASP A 40 -10.15 -15.18 -0.61
C ASP A 40 -9.49 -14.33 -1.68
N GLN A 41 -10.27 -13.62 -2.50
CA GLN A 41 -9.73 -12.68 -3.49
C GLN A 41 -9.08 -11.47 -2.84
N ARG A 42 -9.68 -10.93 -1.76
CA ARG A 42 -9.05 -9.83 -0.98
C ARG A 42 -7.71 -10.26 -0.39
N ARG A 43 -7.64 -11.49 0.16
CA ARG A 43 -6.40 -12.06 0.69
C ARG A 43 -5.35 -12.22 -0.40
N LEU A 44 -5.74 -12.77 -1.56
CA LEU A 44 -4.82 -12.95 -2.69
C LEU A 44 -4.27 -11.60 -3.18
N MET A 45 -5.13 -10.58 -3.30
CA MET A 45 -4.71 -9.24 -3.69
C MET A 45 -3.70 -8.64 -2.69
N GLY A 46 -3.93 -8.81 -1.39
CA GLY A 46 -2.98 -8.40 -0.35
C GLY A 46 -1.65 -9.17 -0.43
N LEU A 47 -1.69 -10.47 -0.69
CA LEU A 47 -0.48 -11.29 -0.87
C LEU A 47 0.32 -10.88 -2.10
N VAL A 48 -0.35 -10.56 -3.22
CA VAL A 48 0.32 -10.08 -4.43
C VAL A 48 0.98 -8.71 -4.19
N ALA A 49 0.30 -7.79 -3.50
CA ALA A 49 0.85 -6.50 -3.14
C ALA A 49 2.07 -6.62 -2.19
N LEU A 50 2.01 -7.54 -1.22
CA LEU A 50 3.14 -7.82 -0.34
C LEU A 50 4.32 -8.42 -1.11
N ALA A 51 4.07 -9.42 -1.95
CA ALA A 51 5.11 -10.08 -2.73
C ALA A 51 5.78 -9.12 -3.70
N SER A 52 5.02 -8.24 -4.37
CA SER A 52 5.58 -7.22 -5.25
C SER A 52 6.39 -6.18 -4.46
N GLY A 53 5.92 -5.74 -3.30
CA GLY A 53 6.67 -4.84 -2.42
C GLY A 53 8.02 -5.44 -2.00
N VAL A 54 8.04 -6.70 -1.58
CA VAL A 54 9.28 -7.42 -1.24
C VAL A 54 10.21 -7.52 -2.46
N ALA A 55 9.67 -7.87 -3.63
CA ALA A 55 10.45 -7.97 -4.87
C ALA A 55 11.08 -6.64 -5.26
N LEU A 56 10.34 -5.52 -5.14
CA LEU A 56 10.87 -4.18 -5.43
C LEU A 56 11.98 -3.78 -4.46
N VAL A 57 11.81 -4.03 -3.16
CA VAL A 57 12.85 -3.77 -2.16
C VAL A 57 14.08 -4.63 -2.41
N TRP A 58 13.90 -5.91 -2.75
CA TRP A 58 15.01 -6.78 -3.14
C TRP A 58 15.75 -6.20 -4.34
N ILE A 59 15.06 -5.88 -5.44
CA ILE A 59 15.69 -5.34 -6.65
C ILE A 59 16.43 -4.03 -6.36
N ALA A 60 15.87 -3.16 -5.51
CA ALA A 60 16.51 -1.90 -5.13
C ALA A 60 17.76 -2.08 -4.24
N THR A 61 17.91 -3.25 -3.61
CA THR A 61 19.01 -3.54 -2.66
C THR A 61 19.98 -4.62 -3.15
N ALA A 62 19.72 -5.24 -4.30
CA ALA A 62 20.60 -6.18 -5.00
C ALA A 62 21.69 -5.44 -5.78
#